data_AF-A0A1E4E9B9-F1
#
_entry.id   AF-A0A1E4E9B9-F1
#
_cell.length_a   1.000
_cell.length_b   1.000
_cell.length_c   1.000
_cell.angle_alpha   90.00
_cell.angle_beta   90.00
_cell.angle_gamma   90.00
#
_symmetry.space_group_name_H-M   'P 1'
#
loop_
_entity.id
_entity.type
_entity.pdbx_description
1 polymer ?
#
loop_
_entity_poly.entity_id
_entity_poly.type
_entity_poly.pdbx_seq_one_letter_code
_entity_poly.pdbx_strand_id
1 'polypeptide(L)' 'MDTTINIKSNKEYPTTLKIKVTGNSSDTFMISGFKIPGGKVDTFWHTDWYQKNIILKYESYKAKLGELKIEYKLY' A
#
# COMPACT_ATOMS: atom_id res chain seq x y z
N MET A 1 -1.69 -14.58 2.40
CA MET A 1 -3.13 -14.26 2.32
C MET A 1 -3.22 -12.91 1.66
N ASP A 2 -4.00 -12.80 0.60
CA ASP A 2 -4.19 -11.54 -0.10
C ASP A 2 -5.26 -10.72 0.63
N THR A 3 -5.06 -9.41 0.72
CA THR A 3 -5.94 -8.53 1.49
C THR A 3 -6.24 -7.28 0.68
N THR A 4 -7.52 -6.96 0.55
CA THR A 4 -7.97 -5.76 -0.13
C THR A 4 -8.52 -4.78 0.89
N ILE A 5 -7.98 -3.57 0.91
CA ILE A 5 -8.44 -2.48 1.76
C ILE A 5 -9.11 -1.45 0.86
N ASN A 6 -10.41 -1.28 1.03
CA ASN A 6 -11.20 -0.27 0.34
C ASN A 6 -11.33 0.97 1.22
N ILE A 7 -10.78 2.08 0.76
CA ILE A 7 -10.80 3.36 1.48
C ILE A 7 -11.66 4.33 0.67
N LYS A 8 -12.66 4.92 1.31
CA LYS A 8 -13.46 5.98 0.70
C LYS A 8 -12.91 7.33 1.17
N SER A 9 -12.42 8.12 0.23
CA SER A 9 -12.00 9.49 0.44
C SER A 9 -13.19 10.36 0.85
N ASN A 10 -12.99 11.20 1.86
CA ASN A 10 -13.90 12.29 2.19
C ASN A 10 -13.63 13.55 1.34
N LYS A 11 -12.54 13.60 0.56
CA LYS A 11 -12.26 14.71 -0.34
C LYS A 11 -13.13 14.65 -1.58
N GLU A 12 -13.65 15.80 -1.96
CA GLU A 12 -14.48 15.93 -3.16
C GLU A 12 -13.67 15.69 -4.44
N TYR A 13 -12.44 16.21 -4.47
CA TYR A 13 -11.49 16.10 -5.57
C TYR A 13 -10.09 15.71 -5.03
N PRO A 14 -9.85 14.43 -4.73
CA PRO A 14 -8.50 13.98 -4.42
C PRO A 14 -7.61 14.16 -5.66
N THR A 15 -6.36 14.55 -5.44
CA THR A 15 -5.38 14.76 -6.51
C THR A 15 -4.18 13.85 -6.34
N THR A 16 -3.77 13.59 -5.09
CA THR A 16 -2.59 12.78 -4.80
C THR A 16 -2.85 11.82 -3.64
N LEU A 17 -2.36 10.59 -3.81
CA LEU A 17 -2.30 9.58 -2.78
C LEU A 17 -0.84 9.34 -2.39
N LYS A 18 -0.53 9.53 -1.09
CA LYS A 18 0.74 9.11 -0.49
C LYS A 18 0.53 7.81 0.24
N ILE A 19 1.40 6.84 0.01
CA ILE A 19 1.41 5.56 0.72
C ILE A 19 2.79 5.38 1.33
N LYS A 20 2.84 5.08 2.63
CA LYS A 20 4.04 4.69 3.34
C LYS A 20 3.84 3.28 3.88
N VAL A 21 4.84 2.43 3.68
CA VAL A 21 4.85 1.04 4.14
C VAL A 21 6.10 0.82 4.96
N THR A 22 5.91 0.42 6.20
CA THR A 22 7.00 0.14 7.14
C THR A 22 6.79 -1.22 7.78
N GLY A 23 7.87 -1.93 8.10
CA GLY A 23 7.80 -3.17 8.84
C GLY A 23 8.86 -4.17 8.39
N ASN A 24 8.51 -5.45 8.42
CA ASN A 24 9.39 -6.53 7.99
C ASN A 24 8.59 -7.59 7.24
N SER A 25 9.16 -8.12 6.16
CA SER A 25 8.57 -9.23 5.40
C SER A 25 9.60 -10.32 5.16
N SER A 26 9.20 -11.59 5.20
CA SER A 26 10.10 -12.72 4.98
C SER A 26 10.63 -12.78 3.55
N ASP A 27 9.87 -12.24 2.60
CA ASP A 27 10.23 -12.19 1.17
C ASP A 27 9.42 -11.05 0.50
N THR A 28 9.52 -10.99 -0.81
CA THR A 28 8.88 -10.07 -1.73
C THR A 28 7.36 -10.15 -1.61
N PHE A 29 6.72 -8.99 -1.54
CA PHE A 29 5.27 -8.79 -1.55
C PHE A 29 4.90 -7.68 -2.53
N MET A 30 3.61 -7.48 -2.75
CA MET A 30 3.10 -6.43 -3.62
C MET A 30 2.00 -5.61 -2.94
N ILE A 31 1.96 -4.31 -3.21
CA ILE A 31 0.87 -3.42 -2.81
C ILE A 31 0.42 -2.64 -4.03
N SER A 32 -0.84 -2.83 -4.45
CA SER A 32 -1.45 -2.17 -5.62
C SER A 32 -0.57 -2.24 -6.88
N GLY A 33 0.02 -3.40 -7.14
CA GLY A 33 0.92 -3.62 -8.28
C GLY A 33 2.39 -3.24 -8.04
N PHE A 34 2.72 -2.53 -6.97
CA PHE A 34 4.10 -2.19 -6.63
C PHE A 34 4.78 -3.37 -5.94
N LYS A 35 5.84 -3.90 -6.55
CA LYS A 35 6.64 -5.00 -6.01
C LYS A 35 7.70 -4.49 -5.05
N ILE A 36 7.68 -4.97 -3.81
CA ILE A 36 8.55 -4.53 -2.73
C ILE A 36 9.37 -5.74 -2.24
N PRO A 37 10.71 -5.67 -2.20
CA PRO A 37 11.54 -6.76 -1.70
C PRO A 37 11.29 -6.99 -0.20
N GLY A 38 11.51 -8.23 0.24
CA GLY A 38 11.46 -8.59 1.66
C GLY A 38 12.62 -8.03 2.47
N GLY A 39 12.64 -8.38 3.75
CA GLY A 39 13.52 -7.82 4.76
C GLY A 39 12.89 -6.61 5.44
N LYS A 40 13.74 -5.74 5.99
CA LYS A 40 13.30 -4.50 6.64
C LYS A 40 12.75 -3.55 5.58
N VAL A 41 11.47 -3.23 5.70
CA VAL A 41 10.75 -2.36 4.77
C VAL A 41 10.62 -0.97 5.39
N ASP A 42 11.08 0.04 4.67
CA ASP A 42 10.74 1.45 4.88
C ASP A 42 10.69 2.11 3.51
N THR A 43 9.50 2.09 2.90
CA THR A 43 9.28 2.62 1.56
C THR A 43 8.06 3.52 1.54
N PHE A 44 8.12 4.54 0.69
CA PHE A 44 6.98 5.40 0.43
C PHE A 44 6.93 5.75 -1.04
N TRP A 45 5.73 5.97 -1.54
CA TRP A 45 5.53 6.46 -2.90
C TRP A 45 4.33 7.40 -2.97
N HIS A 46 4.33 8.15 -4.06
CA HIS A 46 3.31 9.14 -4.40
C HIS A 46 2.73 8.74 -5.75
N THR A 47 1.41 8.80 -5.88
CA THR A 47 0.74 8.60 -7.16
C THR A 47 -0.39 9.60 -7.30
N ASP A 48 -0.62 10.02 -8.54
CA ASP A 48 -1.82 10.77 -8.88
C ASP A 48 -3.03 9.87 -8.66
N TRP A 49 -4.06 10.41 -8.00
CA TRP A 49 -5.27 9.66 -7.66
C TRP A 49 -6.51 10.54 -7.68
N TYR A 50 -7.28 10.44 -8.76
CA TYR A 50 -8.44 11.31 -9.02
C TYR A 50 -9.79 10.66 -8.68
N GLN A 51 -9.78 9.46 -8.08
CA GLN A 51 -10.98 8.73 -7.70
C GLN A 51 -11.27 8.84 -6.20
N LYS A 52 -12.54 8.95 -5.81
CA LYS A 52 -12.94 8.97 -4.39
C LYS A 52 -12.68 7.64 -3.69
N ASN A 53 -12.73 6.53 -4.42
CA ASN A 53 -12.45 5.22 -3.86
C ASN A 53 -10.99 4.87 -4.12
N ILE A 54 -10.26 4.47 -3.07
CA ILE A 54 -8.93 3.90 -3.16
C ILE A 54 -9.05 2.41 -2.87
N ILE A 55 -8.46 1.59 -3.74
CA ILE A 55 -8.36 0.15 -3.55
C ILE A 55 -6.88 -0.19 -3.35
N LEU A 56 -6.52 -0.49 -2.10
CA LEU A 56 -5.18 -0.99 -1.77
C LEU A 56 -5.23 -2.51 -1.76
N LYS A 57 -4.55 -3.15 -2.72
CA LYS A 57 -4.47 -4.61 -2.79
C LYS A 57 -3.11 -5.06 -2.28
N TYR A 58 -3.08 -5.70 -1.13
CA TYR A 58 -1.91 -6.42 -0.64
C TYR A 58 -1.90 -7.84 -1.20
N GLU A 59 -0.77 -8.22 -1.77
CA GLU A 59 -0.53 -9.57 -2.27
C GLU A 59 0.79 -10.05 -1.67
N SER A 60 0.75 -11.19 -0.97
CA SER A 60 1.97 -11.66 -0.30
C SER A 60 3.05 -12.08 -1.31
N TYR A 61 2.67 -12.41 -2.55
CA TYR A 61 3.56 -12.89 -3.63
C TYR A 61 4.42 -14.08 -3.18
N LYS A 62 5.64 -13.85 -2.65
CA LYS A 62 6.51 -14.90 -2.08
C LYS A 62 6.58 -14.86 -0.55
N ALA A 63 6.17 -13.77 0.08
CA ALA A 63 6.18 -13.60 1.53
C ALA A 63 5.23 -14.61 2.20
N LYS A 64 5.69 -15.22 3.29
CA LYS A 64 4.90 -16.13 4.12
C LYS A 64 4.70 -15.61 5.55
N LEU A 65 5.65 -14.80 6.03
CA LEU A 65 5.65 -14.22 7.36
C LEU A 65 6.04 -12.75 7.27
N GLY A 66 5.58 -11.95 8.22
CA GLY A 66 5.90 -10.53 8.28
C GLY A 66 4.84 -9.74 8.99
N GLU A 67 5.19 -8.51 9.34
CA GLU A 67 4.28 -7.50 9.86
C GLU A 67 4.54 -6.20 9.10
N LEU A 68 3.49 -5.66 8.49
CA LEU A 68 3.55 -4.45 7.70
C LEU A 68 2.51 -3.47 8.22
N LYS A 69 2.95 -2.24 8.42
CA LYS A 69 2.08 -1.08 8.68
C LYS A 69 2.00 -0.27 7.39
N ILE A 70 0.77 -0.05 6.93
CA ILE A 70 0.47 0.76 5.74
C ILE A 70 -0.20 2.04 6.23
N GLU A 71 0.43 3.18 5.96
CA GLU A 71 -0.12 4.51 6.22
C GLU A 71 -0.44 5.18 4.89
N TYR A 72 -1.58 5.86 4.82
CA TYR A 72 -1.99 6.58 3.63
C TYR A 72 -2.40 8.01 3.96
N LYS A 73 -2.18 8.92 3.03
CA LYS A 73 -2.66 10.30 3.12
C LYS A 73 -3.10 10.83 1.76
N LEU A 74 -4.30 11.39 1.74
CA LEU A 74 -4.93 11.99 0.58
C LEU A 74 -4.78 13.51 0.57
N TYR A 75 -4.36 14.04 -0.57
CA TYR A 75 -4.20 15.47 -0.82
C TYR A 75 -5.24 15.96 -1.82
#